data_AF-A0A5P8M6I9-F1
#
_entry.id   AF-A0A5P8M6I9-F1
#
_cell.length_a   1.000
_cell.length_b   1.000
_cell.length_c   1.000
_cell.angle_alpha   90.00
_cell.angle_beta   90.00
_cell.angle_gamma   90.00
#
_symmetry.space_group_name_H-M   'P 1'
#
loop_
_entity.id
_entity.type
_entity.pdbx_description
1 polymer ?
#
loop_
_entity_poly.entity_id
_entity_poly.type
_entity_poly.pdbx_seq_one_letter_code
_entity_poly.pdbx_strand_id
1 'polypeptide(L)'
;MSAIDKFLAFLNKGLGGNPGYFHFSTDLEDYVARYYDDMAAENRKFADYVSDVIPDVTEPMEPGMDPTEFYKQLRRIRDTASQYLK
;
A
#
# COMPACT_ATOMS: atom_id res chain seq x y z
N MET A 1 13.80 -4.84 -11.42
CA MET A 1 12.46 -4.63 -10.86
C MET A 1 12.48 -3.28 -10.18
N SER A 2 11.63 -2.37 -10.63
CA SER A 2 11.58 -0.97 -10.16
C SER A 2 11.13 -0.89 -8.69
N ALA A 3 11.31 0.25 -8.03
CA ALA A 3 10.78 0.50 -6.69
C ALA A 3 9.25 0.37 -6.67
N ILE A 4 8.59 0.90 -7.70
CA ILE A 4 7.13 0.77 -7.88
C ILE A 4 6.71 -0.69 -8.09
N ASP A 5 7.44 -1.47 -8.90
CA ASP A 5 7.14 -2.89 -9.11
C ASP A 5 7.26 -3.67 -7.79
N LYS A 6 8.29 -3.36 -6.98
CA LYS A 6 8.50 -3.99 -5.67
C LYS A 6 7.37 -3.63 -4.70
N PHE A 7 6.93 -2.38 -4.68
CA PHE A 7 5.78 -1.95 -3.89
C PHE A 7 4.49 -2.69 -4.32
N LEU A 8 4.19 -2.74 -5.61
CA LEU A 8 3.00 -3.43 -6.11
C LEU A 8 3.05 -4.94 -5.82
N ALA A 9 4.24 -5.56 -5.90
CA ALA A 9 4.43 -6.95 -5.51
C ALA A 9 4.19 -7.16 -4.01
N PHE A 10 4.71 -6.27 -3.15
CA PHE A 10 4.47 -6.29 -1.71
C PHE A 10 2.98 -6.16 -1.37
N LEU A 11 2.30 -5.17 -1.95
CA LEU A 11 0.87 -4.92 -1.75
C LEU A 11 0.02 -6.12 -2.22
N ASN A 12 0.29 -6.66 -3.40
CA ASN A 12 -0.45 -7.82 -3.93
C ASN A 12 -0.23 -9.08 -3.09
N LYS A 13 0.97 -9.27 -2.51
CA LYS A 13 1.24 -10.38 -1.59
C LYS A 13 0.39 -10.27 -0.33
N GLY A 14 0.28 -9.08 0.27
CA GLY A 14 -0.58 -8.88 1.44
C GLY A 14 -2.07 -9.03 1.15
N LEU A 15 -2.53 -8.57 -0.02
CA LEU A 15 -3.90 -8.77 -0.51
C LEU A 15 -4.27 -10.23 -0.81
N GLY A 16 -3.27 -11.12 -0.91
CA GLY A 16 -3.44 -12.55 -1.22
C GLY A 16 -4.03 -13.38 -0.07
N GLY A 17 -4.30 -12.78 1.09
CA GLY A 17 -4.89 -13.43 2.26
C GLY A 17 -3.83 -13.74 3.31
N ASN A 18 -3.56 -12.75 4.17
CA ASN A 18 -2.71 -12.91 5.33
C ASN A 18 -3.58 -12.81 6.61
N PRO A 19 -3.58 -13.81 7.52
CA PRO A 19 -4.25 -13.69 8.81
C PRO A 19 -3.65 -12.60 9.71
N GLY A 20 -2.41 -12.14 9.43
CA GLY A 20 -1.76 -11.03 10.11
C GLY A 20 -2.05 -9.66 9.49
N TYR A 21 -3.32 -9.29 9.31
CA TYR A 21 -3.69 -8.02 8.66
C TYR A 21 -3.14 -6.79 9.39
N PHE A 22 -3.07 -6.83 10.73
CA PHE A 22 -2.52 -5.75 11.55
C PHE A 22 -1.02 -5.58 11.32
N HIS A 23 -0.27 -6.68 11.31
CA HIS A 23 1.15 -6.62 10.95
C HIS A 23 1.34 -6.12 9.52
N PHE A 24 0.47 -6.55 8.59
CA PHE A 24 0.53 -6.08 7.23
C PHE A 24 0.20 -4.59 7.09
N SER A 25 -0.75 -4.04 7.85
CA SER A 25 -1.03 -2.59 7.82
C SER A 25 0.16 -1.77 8.29
N THR A 26 0.80 -2.17 9.40
CA THR A 26 2.03 -1.52 9.88
C THR A 26 3.18 -1.65 8.88
N ASP A 27 3.45 -2.86 8.38
CA ASP A 27 4.52 -3.10 7.42
C ASP A 27 4.32 -2.31 6.12
N LEU A 28 3.06 -2.10 5.70
CA LEU A 28 2.73 -1.35 4.49
C LEU A 28 3.01 0.14 4.63
N GLU A 29 2.64 0.74 5.76
CA GLU A 29 2.92 2.14 6.06
C GLU A 29 4.43 2.40 6.15
N ASP A 30 5.15 1.55 6.90
CA ASP A 30 6.60 1.58 7.00
C ASP A 30 7.28 1.43 5.64
N TYR A 31 6.76 0.55 4.77
CA TYR A 31 7.29 0.37 3.42
C TYR A 31 7.16 1.64 2.59
N VAL A 32 5.97 2.27 2.58
CA VAL A 32 5.74 3.49 1.81
C VAL A 32 6.66 4.61 2.28
N ALA A 33 6.77 4.82 3.59
CA ALA A 33 7.66 5.83 4.15
C ALA A 33 9.13 5.56 3.79
N ARG A 34 9.58 4.30 3.91
CA ARG A 34 10.97 3.91 3.65
C ARG A 34 11.39 4.06 2.19
N TYR A 35 10.48 3.80 1.24
CA TYR A 35 10.78 3.74 -0.19
C TYR A 35 10.16 4.89 -0.98
N TYR A 36 9.62 5.92 -0.32
CA TYR A 36 9.00 7.07 -0.97
C TYR A 36 9.94 7.72 -1.99
N ASP A 37 11.17 8.07 -1.59
CA ASP A 37 12.12 8.77 -2.47
C ASP A 37 12.46 7.95 -3.72
N ASP A 38 12.65 6.63 -3.57
CA ASP A 38 12.91 5.72 -4.68
C ASP A 38 11.70 5.64 -5.64
N MET A 39 10.48 5.53 -5.11
CA MET A 39 9.27 5.55 -5.92
C MET A 39 9.03 6.91 -6.59
N ALA A 40 9.33 8.00 -5.89
CA ALA A 40 9.13 9.37 -6.39
C ALA A 40 10.12 9.72 -7.51
N ALA A 41 11.34 9.16 -7.46
CA ALA A 41 12.32 9.26 -8.54
C ALA A 41 11.85 8.56 -9.83
N GLU A 42 11.08 7.47 -9.71
CA GLU A 42 10.50 6.75 -10.85
C GLU A 42 9.19 7.40 -11.35
N ASN A 43 8.28 7.74 -10.45
CA ASN A 43 7.03 8.42 -10.74
C ASN A 43 6.49 9.15 -9.50
N ARG A 44 6.77 10.46 -9.40
CA ARG A 44 6.33 11.30 -8.29
C ARG A 44 4.82 11.27 -8.05
N LYS A 45 3.98 11.30 -9.10
CA LYS A 45 2.52 11.27 -8.93
C LYS A 45 2.03 9.98 -8.28
N PHE A 46 2.63 8.85 -8.66
CA PHE A 46 2.35 7.57 -8.03
C PHE A 46 2.74 7.59 -6.55
N ALA A 47 3.97 8.02 -6.26
CA ALA A 47 4.54 8.03 -4.92
C ALA A 47 3.75 8.95 -3.98
N ASP A 48 3.41 10.17 -4.44
CA ASP A 48 2.60 11.13 -3.69
C ASP A 48 1.22 10.54 -3.39
N TYR A 49 0.54 9.97 -4.40
CA TYR A 49 -0.78 9.37 -4.20
C TYR A 49 -0.75 8.26 -3.14
N VAL A 50 0.19 7.31 -3.22
CA VAL A 50 0.24 6.21 -2.24
C VAL A 50 0.65 6.70 -0.86
N SER A 51 1.57 7.67 -0.76
CA SER A 51 2.00 8.26 0.50
C SER A 51 0.88 9.01 1.21
N ASP A 52 -0.03 9.64 0.46
CA ASP A 52 -1.16 10.36 1.02
C ASP A 52 -2.26 9.41 1.51
N VAL A 53 -2.57 8.34 0.76
CA VAL A 53 -3.75 7.50 1.04
C VAL A 53 -3.49 6.26 1.87
N ILE A 54 -2.27 5.72 1.89
CA ILE A 54 -1.95 4.50 2.65
C ILE A 54 -2.15 4.73 4.16
N PRO A 55 -1.62 5.80 4.78
CA PRO A 55 -1.77 6.03 6.22
C PRO A 55 -3.24 6.07 6.67
N ASP A 56 -4.11 6.76 5.94
CA ASP A 56 -5.55 6.85 6.25
C ASP A 56 -6.25 5.47 6.28
N VAL A 57 -5.76 4.51 5.50
CA VAL A 57 -6.32 3.16 5.40
C VAL A 57 -5.68 2.21 6.41
N THR A 58 -4.43 2.45 6.82
CA THR A 58 -3.69 1.61 7.78
C THR A 58 -3.91 2.02 9.23
N GLU A 59 -4.05 3.32 9.52
CA GLU A 59 -4.24 3.89 10.87
C GLU A 59 -5.40 3.24 11.66
N PRO A 60 -6.59 2.97 11.08
CA PRO A 60 -7.71 2.46 11.86
C PRO A 60 -7.60 0.97 12.21
N MET A 61 -6.57 0.26 11.71
CA MET A 61 -6.48 -1.18 11.86
C MET A 61 -5.91 -1.57 13.21
N GLU A 62 -6.68 -2.34 13.98
CA GLU A 62 -6.29 -2.85 15.30
C GLU A 62 -6.47 -4.37 15.41
N PRO A 63 -5.75 -5.05 16.32
CA PRO A 63 -5.95 -6.47 16.59
C PRO A 63 -7.40 -6.79 16.98
N GLY A 64 -8.01 -7.76 16.31
CA GLY A 64 -9.40 -8.20 16.54
C GLY A 64 -10.45 -7.53 15.64
N MET A 65 -10.09 -6.54 14.82
CA MET A 65 -10.99 -5.94 13.82
C MET A 65 -11.22 -6.83 12.59
N ASP A 66 -12.34 -6.62 11.90
CA ASP A 66 -12.63 -7.21 10.59
C ASP A 66 -11.83 -6.47 9.48
N PRO A 67 -10.88 -7.12 8.79
CA PRO A 67 -10.06 -6.49 7.76
C PRO A 67 -10.76 -6.41 6.39
N THR A 68 -12.03 -6.79 6.27
CA THR A 68 -12.75 -6.83 4.98
C THR A 68 -12.74 -5.47 4.28
N GLU A 69 -13.03 -4.39 4.99
CA GLU A 69 -13.06 -3.05 4.38
C GLU A 69 -11.66 -2.54 4.07
N PHE A 70 -10.69 -2.79 4.95
CA PHE A 70 -9.27 -2.51 4.71
C PHE A 70 -8.79 -3.13 3.39
N TYR A 71 -9.05 -4.42 3.16
CA TYR A 71 -8.65 -5.08 1.92
C TYR A 71 -9.39 -4.54 0.68
N LYS A 72 -10.65 -4.09 0.80
CA LYS A 72 -11.35 -3.43 -0.30
C LYS A 72 -10.71 -2.09 -0.65
N GLN A 73 -10.35 -1.29 0.34
CA GLN A 73 -9.71 0.00 0.13
C GLN A 73 -8.32 -0.16 -0.47
N LEU A 74 -7.51 -1.10 0.01
CA LEU A 74 -6.20 -1.39 -0.59
C LEU A 74 -6.28 -1.84 -2.05
N ARG A 75 -7.30 -2.61 -2.44
CA ARG A 75 -7.53 -2.96 -3.85
C ARG A 75 -7.84 -1.72 -4.70
N ARG A 76 -8.67 -0.81 -4.18
CA ARG A 76 -8.97 0.47 -4.85
C ARG A 76 -7.71 1.32 -4.99
N ILE A 77 -6.90 1.43 -3.93
CA ILE A 77 -5.63 2.16 -3.96
C ILE A 77 -4.73 1.59 -5.04
N ARG A 78 -4.52 0.28 -5.08
CA ARG A 78 -3.72 -0.39 -6.12
C ARG A 78 -4.22 -0.06 -7.53
N ASP A 79 -5.52 -0.17 -7.75
CA ASP A 79 -6.12 0.02 -9.07
C ASP A 79 -6.03 1.48 -9.52
N THR A 80 -6.25 2.44 -8.63
CA THR A 80 -6.06 3.88 -8.90
C THR A 80 -4.59 4.20 -9.11
N ALA A 81 -3.69 3.72 -8.25
CA ALA A 81 -2.27 3.98 -8.34
C ALA A 81 -1.69 3.47 -9.68
N SER A 82 -2.16 2.32 -10.15
CA SER A 82 -1.76 1.75 -11.44
C SER A 82 -2.15 2.61 -12.65
N GLN A 83 -3.10 3.55 -12.51
CA GLN A 83 -3.46 4.50 -13.57
C GLN A 83 -2.37 5.54 -13.81
N TYR A 84 -1.54 5.84 -12.81
CA TYR A 84 -0.39 6.75 -12.97
C TYR A 84 0.78 6.11 -13.71
N LEU A 85 0.74 4.79 -13.94
CA LEU A 85 1.78 4.02 -14.62
C LEU A 85 1.50 3.79 -16.12
N LYS A 86 0.37 4.30 -16.62
CA LYS A 86 -0.03 4.25 -18.03
C LYS A 86 0.38 5.53 -18.76
#